data_AF-A0A534UH12-F1
#
_entry.id   AF-A0A534UH12-F1
#
_cell.length_a   1.000
_cell.length_b   1.000
_cell.length_c   1.000
_cell.angle_alpha   90.00
_cell.angle_beta   90.00
_cell.angle_gamma   90.00
#
_symmetry.space_group_name_H-M   'P 1'
#
loop_
_entity.id
_entity.type
_entity.pdbx_description
1 polymer ?
#
loop_
_entity_poly.entity_id
_entity_poly.type
_entity_poly.pdbx_seq_one_letter_code
_entity_poly.pdbx_strand_id
1 'polypeptide(L)'
;MLVVALLLSCGRGSPGLSDGGLHWWTTCGDPLCAGHRDAGLPACTGSESAGASCAVAGAKCDPGDNCNVELVCAASDPKQGTCPVSRGRAKKDIRYLSAADLKTYRDQLLHLPLATYRYREEPEDSRLRLGFLIDGHESLICVDPARDQVDLYGYASMAVAALQAQNMEIEKLQEEVRELRAALSHSQSDGASPPEPKVERGPKVSGSRSSTSPPLREIPPAEPKPGLRVIPVKPLPRKQPPPDAGPPDDSPR
;
A
#
# COMPACT_ATOMS: atom_id res chain seq x y z
N MET A 1 12.72 74.65 41.72
CA MET A 1 11.26 74.80 41.87
C MET A 1 10.67 75.24 40.54
N LEU A 2 10.29 74.31 39.67
CA LEU A 2 8.98 74.27 38.99
C LEU A 2 8.91 72.99 38.17
N VAL A 3 7.93 72.16 38.49
CA VAL A 3 7.53 70.93 37.82
C VAL A 3 6.58 71.32 36.69
N VAL A 4 6.78 70.82 35.47
CA VAL A 4 5.71 70.76 34.46
C VAL A 4 5.71 69.36 33.87
N ALA A 5 4.74 68.58 34.34
CA ALA A 5 4.36 67.30 33.77
C ALA A 5 3.44 67.54 32.57
N LEU A 6 3.84 67.09 31.38
CA LEU A 6 2.92 66.94 30.25
C LEU A 6 2.41 65.51 30.20
N LEU A 7 1.15 65.34 30.58
CA LEU A 7 0.34 64.16 30.32
C LEU A 7 -0.14 64.20 28.86
N LEU A 8 0.33 63.27 28.03
CA LEU A 8 -0.37 62.89 26.81
C LEU A 8 -0.90 61.46 26.99
N SER A 9 -2.22 61.36 27.08
CA SER A 9 -2.95 60.10 27.01
C SER A 9 -3.83 60.07 25.75
N CYS A 10 -4.03 58.83 25.29
CA CYS A 10 -4.99 58.32 24.31
C CYS A 10 -4.70 58.54 22.82
N GLY A 11 -4.66 57.42 22.10
CA GLY A 11 -4.96 57.39 20.68
C GLY A 11 -4.14 56.45 19.82
N ARG A 12 -3.37 55.49 20.35
CA ARG A 12 -2.82 54.42 19.51
C ARG A 12 -3.92 53.39 19.25
N GLY A 13 -4.72 53.65 18.23
CA GLY A 13 -5.39 52.60 17.49
C GLY A 13 -4.31 51.69 16.94
N SER A 14 -4.04 50.58 17.64
CA SER A 14 -3.25 49.50 17.08
C SER A 14 -4.02 48.98 15.86
N PRO A 15 -3.39 48.90 14.68
CA PRO A 15 -3.96 48.09 13.61
C PRO A 15 -4.04 46.68 14.18
N GLY A 16 -5.23 46.06 14.11
CA GLY A 16 -5.46 44.74 14.66
C GLY A 16 -4.41 43.75 14.15
N LEU A 17 -3.41 43.45 14.98
CA LEU A 17 -2.80 42.15 14.97
C LEU A 17 -3.94 41.19 15.31
N SER A 18 -4.31 40.33 14.37
CA SER A 18 -4.97 39.08 14.70
C SER A 18 -4.14 38.42 15.81
N ASP A 19 -4.66 38.45 17.03
CA ASP A 19 -4.07 37.82 18.20
C ASP A 19 -4.05 36.32 17.90
N GLY A 20 -2.91 35.82 17.42
CA GLY A 20 -2.68 34.43 17.07
C GLY A 20 -2.54 33.59 18.34
N GLY A 21 -3.57 33.62 19.17
CA GLY A 21 -3.65 32.88 20.42
C GLY A 21 -3.64 31.38 20.17
N LEU A 22 -3.21 30.63 21.19
CA LEU A 22 -3.31 29.17 21.15
C LEU A 22 -4.74 28.76 21.46
N HIS A 23 -5.24 27.82 20.66
CA HIS A 23 -6.56 27.22 20.85
C HIS A 23 -6.45 25.70 20.88
N TRP A 24 -7.40 25.07 21.57
CA TRP A 24 -7.59 23.63 21.50
C TRP A 24 -8.18 23.25 20.13
N TRP A 25 -7.51 22.37 19.41
CA TRP A 25 -7.97 21.83 18.14
C TRP A 25 -8.10 20.33 18.22
N THR A 26 -9.00 19.75 17.41
CA THR A 26 -9.14 18.29 17.33
C THR A 26 -8.15 17.72 16.33
N THR A 27 -7.61 16.53 16.58
CA THR A 27 -6.90 15.75 15.56
C THR A 27 -7.87 15.01 14.65
N CYS A 28 -7.37 14.41 13.57
CA CYS A 28 -8.18 13.66 12.61
C CYS A 28 -8.86 12.42 13.20
N GLY A 29 -8.36 11.92 14.33
CA GLY A 29 -8.78 10.66 14.92
C GLY A 29 -8.28 9.45 14.13
N ASP A 30 -8.88 8.30 14.41
CA ASP A 30 -8.60 7.06 13.70
C ASP A 30 -9.02 7.13 12.23
N PRO A 31 -8.30 6.46 11.31
CA PRO A 31 -8.75 6.29 9.94
C PRO A 31 -10.11 5.58 9.82
N LEU A 32 -10.49 4.77 10.81
CA LEU A 32 -11.79 4.12 10.95
C LEU A 32 -12.25 4.22 12.41
N CYS A 33 -13.34 4.95 12.66
CA CYS A 33 -13.92 5.06 14.00
C CYS A 33 -14.48 3.71 14.46
N ALA A 34 -13.91 3.13 15.51
CA ALA A 34 -14.29 1.82 16.05
C ALA A 34 -14.53 1.86 17.57
N GLY A 35 -14.85 3.04 18.10
CA GLY A 35 -14.96 3.29 19.53
C GLY A 35 -13.71 3.91 20.13
N HIS A 36 -13.88 4.42 21.34
CA HIS A 36 -12.80 5.04 22.11
C HIS A 36 -11.79 3.99 22.59
N ARG A 37 -10.51 4.35 22.59
CA ARG A 37 -9.38 3.60 23.13
C ARG A 37 -8.51 4.53 23.96
N ASP A 38 -8.13 4.07 25.14
CA ASP A 38 -7.19 4.80 25.98
C ASP A 38 -5.80 4.84 25.33
N ALA A 39 -5.36 6.04 24.93
CA ALA A 39 -4.05 6.31 24.35
C ALA A 39 -3.01 6.74 25.39
N GLY A 40 -3.32 6.67 26.70
CA GLY A 40 -2.47 7.14 27.78
C GLY A 40 -2.43 8.68 27.92
N LEU A 41 -3.39 9.38 27.31
CA LEU A 41 -3.55 10.82 27.46
C LEU A 41 -4.46 11.13 28.66
N PRO A 42 -4.22 12.25 29.38
CA PRO A 42 -5.14 12.68 30.43
C PRO A 42 -6.51 13.01 29.82
N ALA A 43 -7.59 12.65 30.51
CA ALA A 43 -8.93 13.05 30.12
C ALA A 43 -9.04 14.59 30.11
N CYS A 44 -9.69 15.14 29.09
CA CYS A 44 -9.93 16.57 29.01
C CYS A 44 -10.79 17.06 30.18
N THR A 45 -10.40 18.17 30.76
CA THR A 45 -11.11 18.90 31.81
C THR A 45 -12.19 19.80 31.20
N GLY A 46 -13.11 20.31 32.02
CA GLY A 46 -14.27 21.08 31.52
C GLY A 46 -13.94 22.36 30.73
N SER A 47 -12.71 22.90 30.85
CA SER A 47 -12.23 24.05 30.06
C SER A 47 -11.58 23.67 28.73
N GLU A 48 -11.26 22.39 28.52
CA GLU A 48 -10.52 21.88 27.37
C GLU A 48 -11.53 21.37 26.32
N SER A 49 -11.92 22.26 25.42
CA SER A 49 -12.86 21.96 24.34
C SER A 49 -12.41 22.61 23.04
N ALA A 50 -12.76 22.02 21.89
CA ALA A 50 -12.36 22.53 20.59
C ALA A 50 -12.73 24.01 20.40
N GLY A 51 -11.77 24.83 19.98
CA GLY A 51 -11.88 26.28 19.81
C GLY A 51 -11.60 27.10 21.08
N ALA A 52 -11.63 26.50 22.27
CA ALA A 52 -11.31 27.21 23.51
C ALA A 52 -9.83 27.62 23.55
N SER A 53 -9.54 28.78 24.13
CA SER A 53 -8.16 29.23 24.35
C SER A 53 -7.42 28.28 25.29
N CYS A 54 -6.13 28.12 25.05
CA CYS A 54 -5.25 27.28 25.86
C CYS A 54 -3.91 27.98 26.12
N ALA A 55 -3.21 27.58 27.18
CA ALA A 55 -2.01 28.29 27.62
C ALA A 55 -0.70 27.65 27.13
N VAL A 56 -0.68 26.32 26.94
CA VAL A 56 0.54 25.55 26.71
C VAL A 56 0.51 24.91 25.33
N ALA A 57 1.29 25.46 24.40
CA ALA A 57 1.41 24.89 23.06
C ALA A 57 1.87 23.43 23.13
N GLY A 58 1.22 22.57 22.33
CA GLY A 58 1.49 21.14 22.31
C GLY A 58 0.88 20.34 23.46
N ALA A 59 0.19 20.98 24.42
CA ALA A 59 -0.60 20.25 25.40
C ALA A 59 -1.65 19.39 24.69
N LYS A 60 -1.91 18.20 25.25
CA LYS A 60 -2.87 17.23 24.70
C LYS A 60 -3.77 16.68 25.78
N CYS A 61 -5.01 16.41 25.43
CA CYS A 61 -5.94 15.67 26.28
C CYS A 61 -6.88 14.81 25.43
N ASP A 62 -7.49 13.82 26.07
CA ASP A 62 -8.45 12.91 25.47
C ASP A 62 -9.89 13.36 25.77
N PRO A 63 -10.68 13.76 24.76
CA PRO A 63 -12.07 14.15 24.95
C PRO A 63 -13.04 12.95 25.10
N GLY A 64 -12.56 11.70 25.02
CA GLY A 64 -13.40 10.51 25.12
C GLY A 64 -14.26 10.25 23.88
N ASP A 65 -13.84 10.73 22.72
CA ASP A 65 -14.60 10.61 21.46
C ASP A 65 -14.56 9.19 20.88
N ASN A 66 -15.62 8.80 20.17
CA ASN A 66 -15.76 7.45 19.60
C ASN A 66 -14.84 7.18 18.38
N CYS A 67 -14.12 8.18 17.91
CA CYS A 67 -13.16 8.10 16.82
C CYS A 67 -11.72 8.41 17.27
N ASN A 68 -11.44 8.43 18.58
CA ASN A 68 -10.10 8.69 19.13
C ASN A 68 -9.49 10.01 18.62
N VAL A 69 -10.32 11.04 18.42
CA VAL A 69 -9.79 12.39 18.22
C VAL A 69 -9.17 12.86 19.53
N GLU A 70 -7.99 13.45 19.46
CA GLU A 70 -7.33 14.10 20.59
C GLU A 70 -7.58 15.60 20.51
N LEU A 71 -7.56 16.30 21.64
CA LEU A 71 -7.40 17.75 21.63
C LEU A 71 -5.91 18.10 21.73
N VAL A 72 -5.46 19.06 20.92
CA VAL A 72 -4.11 19.62 20.95
C VAL A 72 -4.16 21.15 21.00
N CYS A 73 -3.43 21.74 21.92
CA CYS A 73 -3.30 23.18 22.04
C CYS A 73 -2.30 23.69 20.98
N ALA A 74 -2.77 24.43 19.97
CA ALA A 74 -1.93 24.90 18.87
C ALA A 74 -2.39 26.27 18.34
N ALA A 75 -1.48 26.96 17.65
CA ALA A 75 -1.75 28.25 17.00
C ALA A 75 -2.63 28.11 15.74
N SER A 76 -2.79 26.90 15.21
CA SER A 76 -3.56 26.60 14.01
C SER A 76 -4.17 25.21 14.07
N ASP A 77 -5.32 25.04 13.42
CA ASP A 77 -5.99 23.74 13.29
C ASP A 77 -5.07 22.71 12.61
N PRO A 78 -4.66 21.63 13.30
CA PRO A 78 -3.87 20.59 12.69
C PRO A 78 -4.63 19.95 11.53
N LYS A 79 -5.97 19.89 11.53
CA LYS A 79 -6.74 19.27 10.44
C LYS A 79 -6.59 20.01 9.11
N GLN A 80 -6.25 21.30 9.15
CA GLN A 80 -5.98 22.07 7.94
C GLN A 80 -4.71 21.54 7.25
N GLY A 81 -4.92 20.66 6.28
CA GLY A 81 -3.87 20.08 5.45
C GLY A 81 -3.32 18.73 5.92
N THR A 82 -3.76 18.18 7.06
CA THR A 82 -3.22 16.89 7.57
C THR A 82 -4.20 15.73 7.53
N CYS A 83 -5.52 15.96 7.56
CA CYS A 83 -6.47 14.83 7.52
C CYS A 83 -6.59 14.28 6.09
N PRO A 84 -6.25 12.99 5.84
CA PRO A 84 -6.34 12.43 4.51
C PRO A 84 -7.79 12.35 4.01
N VAL A 85 -8.08 12.97 2.87
CA VAL A 85 -9.38 12.85 2.19
C VAL A 85 -9.22 12.08 0.88
N SER A 86 -9.73 10.84 0.86
CA SER A 86 -9.60 9.92 -0.28
C SER A 86 -10.73 10.06 -1.31
N ARG A 87 -11.12 11.29 -1.65
CA ARG A 87 -12.14 11.58 -2.67
C ARG A 87 -11.57 12.47 -3.77
N GLY A 88 -11.91 12.16 -5.03
CA GLY A 88 -11.44 12.92 -6.20
C GLY A 88 -11.76 14.41 -6.11
N ARG A 89 -12.96 14.79 -5.63
CA ARG A 89 -13.35 16.20 -5.42
C ARG A 89 -12.46 16.99 -4.46
N ALA A 90 -11.68 16.31 -3.62
CA ALA A 90 -10.74 16.93 -2.68
C ALA A 90 -9.30 16.94 -3.23
N LYS A 91 -9.10 16.47 -4.46
CA LYS A 91 -7.79 16.35 -5.13
C LYS A 91 -7.84 17.09 -6.48
N LYS A 92 -6.69 17.52 -6.96
CA LYS A 92 -6.50 18.15 -8.28
C LYS A 92 -5.45 17.38 -9.07
N ASP A 93 -5.34 17.66 -10.37
CA ASP A 93 -4.32 17.10 -11.26
C ASP A 93 -4.31 15.56 -11.28
N ILE A 94 -5.50 14.95 -11.21
CA ILE A 94 -5.66 13.49 -11.13
C ILE A 94 -5.38 12.86 -12.49
N ARG A 95 -4.33 12.03 -12.55
CA ARG A 95 -4.02 11.16 -13.68
C ARG A 95 -3.94 9.71 -13.20
N TYR A 96 -4.56 8.80 -13.95
CA TYR A 96 -4.41 7.37 -13.71
C TYR A 96 -3.10 6.84 -14.32
N LEU A 97 -2.52 5.83 -13.67
CA LEU A 97 -1.24 5.25 -14.06
C LEU A 97 -1.38 4.32 -15.27
N SER A 98 -0.47 4.47 -16.23
CA SER A 98 -0.28 3.56 -17.35
C SER A 98 0.53 2.33 -16.94
N ALA A 99 0.56 1.29 -17.80
CA ALA A 99 1.41 0.12 -17.59
C ALA A 99 2.90 0.47 -17.40
N ALA A 100 3.39 1.49 -18.11
CA ALA A 100 4.74 2.00 -17.98
C ALA A 100 4.97 2.65 -16.61
N ASP A 101 4.04 3.49 -16.15
CA ASP A 101 4.11 4.09 -14.81
C ASP A 101 4.15 3.00 -13.71
N LEU A 102 3.29 1.99 -13.82
CA LEU A 102 3.25 0.86 -12.87
C LEU A 102 4.58 0.12 -12.81
N LYS A 103 5.20 -0.13 -13.97
CA LYS A 103 6.53 -0.76 -14.05
C LYS A 103 7.61 0.13 -13.43
N THR A 104 7.58 1.44 -13.66
CA THR A 104 8.53 2.37 -13.02
C THR A 104 8.45 2.29 -11.49
N TYR A 105 7.24 2.29 -10.90
CA TYR A 105 7.10 2.15 -9.45
C TYR A 105 7.49 0.77 -8.94
N ARG A 106 7.20 -0.29 -9.70
CA ARG A 106 7.69 -1.64 -9.42
C ARG A 106 9.21 -1.65 -9.31
N ASP A 107 9.88 -1.11 -10.33
CA ASP A 107 11.33 -1.13 -10.42
C ASP A 107 11.93 -0.32 -9.26
N GLN A 108 11.41 0.87 -8.96
CA GLN A 108 11.81 1.65 -7.78
C GLN A 108 11.66 0.86 -6.47
N LEU A 109 10.52 0.19 -6.27
CA LEU A 109 10.27 -0.60 -5.07
C LEU A 109 11.22 -1.80 -4.94
N LEU A 110 11.55 -2.47 -6.05
CA LEU A 110 12.48 -3.60 -6.05
C LEU A 110 13.94 -3.20 -5.79
N HIS A 111 14.30 -1.93 -6.01
CA HIS A 111 15.62 -1.40 -5.67
C HIS A 111 15.74 -0.97 -4.21
N LEU A 112 14.64 -0.93 -3.44
CA LEU A 112 14.68 -0.64 -2.01
C LEU A 112 15.12 -1.89 -1.23
N PRO A 113 16.31 -1.88 -0.60
CA PRO A 113 16.77 -3.02 0.18
C PRO A 113 15.96 -3.15 1.47
N LEU A 114 15.44 -4.35 1.73
CA LEU A 114 14.87 -4.67 3.03
C LEU A 114 15.98 -5.00 4.02
N ALA A 115 15.83 -4.50 5.24
CA ALA A 115 16.73 -4.73 6.34
C ALA A 115 15.95 -5.10 7.61
N THR A 116 16.63 -5.79 8.52
CA THR A 116 16.19 -5.88 9.91
C THR A 116 17.02 -4.97 10.77
N TYR A 117 16.39 -4.32 11.75
CA TYR A 117 17.05 -3.31 12.57
C TYR A 117 16.45 -3.22 13.98
N ARG A 118 17.19 -2.53 14.84
CA ARG A 118 16.75 -2.00 16.14
C ARG A 118 17.05 -0.51 16.15
N TYR A 119 16.26 0.27 16.88
CA TYR A 119 16.62 1.65 17.17
C TYR A 119 17.80 1.69 18.15
N ARG A 120 18.61 2.74 18.06
CA ARG A 120 19.79 2.90 18.91
C ARG A 120 19.45 2.92 20.40
N GLU A 121 18.27 3.43 20.74
CA GLU A 121 17.77 3.52 22.12
C GLU A 121 17.09 2.24 22.61
N GLU A 122 16.90 1.23 21.75
CA GLU A 122 16.31 -0.05 22.14
C GLU A 122 17.37 -0.96 22.80
N PRO A 123 17.02 -1.70 23.88
CA PRO A 123 17.88 -2.73 24.45
C PRO A 123 18.35 -3.77 23.41
N GLU A 124 19.54 -4.33 23.60
CA GLU A 124 20.15 -5.32 22.67
C GLU A 124 19.30 -6.59 22.46
N ASP A 125 18.53 -6.97 23.46
CA ASP A 125 17.61 -8.12 23.43
C ASP A 125 16.24 -7.79 22.82
N SER A 126 16.02 -6.56 22.37
CA SER A 126 14.78 -6.15 21.70
C SER A 126 14.54 -6.94 20.42
N ARG A 127 13.27 -7.10 20.05
CA ARG A 127 12.87 -7.76 18.81
C ARG A 127 13.35 -6.96 17.60
N LEU A 128 13.97 -7.65 16.64
CA LEU A 128 14.30 -7.06 15.33
C LEU A 128 13.02 -6.65 14.58
N ARG A 129 13.04 -5.44 14.06
CA ARG A 129 12.01 -4.89 13.17
C ARG A 129 12.40 -5.18 11.73
N LEU A 130 11.42 -5.40 10.86
CA LEU A 130 11.62 -5.51 9.41
C LEU A 130 11.19 -4.20 8.77
N GLY A 131 12.01 -3.66 7.88
CA GLY A 131 11.71 -2.46 7.11
C GLY A 131 12.75 -2.20 6.04
N PHE A 132 12.93 -0.93 5.68
CA PHE A 132 13.99 -0.45 4.79
C PHE A 132 14.55 0.85 5.36
N LEU A 133 15.76 1.21 4.94
CA LEU A 133 16.38 2.50 5.26
C LEU A 133 16.14 3.45 4.08
N ILE A 134 15.93 4.73 4.39
CA ILE A 134 15.68 5.75 3.36
C ILE A 134 16.97 6.37 2.80
N ASP A 135 18.11 6.13 3.47
CA ASP A 135 19.42 6.63 3.07
C ASP A 135 19.74 6.25 1.61
N GLY A 136 19.98 7.27 0.78
CA GLY A 136 20.26 7.11 -0.67
C GLY A 136 19.02 6.91 -1.55
N HIS A 137 17.82 6.97 -0.95
CA HIS A 137 16.54 6.78 -1.62
C HIS A 137 15.56 7.93 -1.35
N GLU A 138 16.05 9.09 -0.93
CA GLU A 138 15.28 10.26 -0.50
C GLU A 138 14.42 10.86 -1.61
N SER A 139 14.74 10.57 -2.87
CA SER A 139 13.97 11.01 -4.04
C SER A 139 12.73 10.16 -4.33
N LEU A 140 12.53 9.04 -3.63
CA LEU A 140 11.36 8.18 -3.86
C LEU A 140 10.09 8.83 -3.32
N ILE A 141 8.97 8.64 -4.03
CA ILE A 141 7.68 9.26 -3.68
C ILE A 141 7.15 8.82 -2.30
N CYS A 142 7.60 7.67 -1.81
CA CYS A 142 7.23 7.14 -0.50
C CYS A 142 8.13 7.63 0.64
N VAL A 143 9.02 8.60 0.40
CA VAL A 143 9.91 9.18 1.41
C VAL A 143 9.54 10.65 1.62
N ASP A 144 9.40 11.03 2.88
CA ASP A 144 9.33 12.42 3.32
C ASP A 144 10.74 12.83 3.82
N PRO A 145 11.57 13.43 2.94
CA PRO A 145 12.94 13.77 3.29
C PRO A 145 13.04 14.92 4.29
N ALA A 146 11.96 15.70 4.48
CA ALA A 146 11.98 16.79 5.45
C ALA A 146 11.82 16.30 6.90
N ARG A 147 11.32 15.07 7.08
CA ARG A 147 11.03 14.48 8.39
C ARG A 147 11.77 13.18 8.67
N ASP A 148 12.63 12.75 7.76
CA ASP A 148 13.30 11.45 7.78
C ASP A 148 12.30 10.29 7.98
N GLN A 149 11.18 10.35 7.25
CA GLN A 149 10.05 9.45 7.42
C GLN A 149 9.62 8.78 6.11
N VAL A 150 8.96 7.64 6.26
CA VAL A 150 8.28 6.96 5.16
C VAL A 150 6.85 7.47 5.07
N ASP A 151 6.44 7.94 3.89
CA ASP A 151 5.02 8.05 3.56
C ASP A 151 4.45 6.64 3.34
N LEU A 152 3.80 6.12 4.37
CA LEU A 152 3.21 4.79 4.35
C LEU A 152 2.13 4.64 3.27
N TYR A 153 1.38 5.70 2.97
CA TYR A 153 0.37 5.69 1.92
C TYR A 153 1.01 5.62 0.53
N GLY A 154 2.07 6.41 0.31
CA GLY A 154 2.91 6.34 -0.87
C GLY A 154 3.52 4.96 -1.06
N TYR A 155 4.14 4.39 -0.01
CA TYR A 155 4.76 3.06 -0.05
C TYR A 155 3.75 1.94 -0.36
N ALA A 156 2.60 1.94 0.31
CA ALA A 156 1.55 0.96 0.05
C ALA A 156 1.01 1.06 -1.40
N SER A 157 0.89 2.28 -1.92
CA SER A 157 0.46 2.51 -3.31
C SER A 157 1.50 2.01 -4.32
N MET A 158 2.80 2.20 -4.06
CA MET A 158 3.87 1.61 -4.87
C MET A 158 3.84 0.09 -4.85
N ALA A 159 3.58 -0.54 -3.70
CA ALA A 159 3.44 -1.99 -3.60
C ALA A 159 2.26 -2.51 -4.44
N VAL A 160 1.11 -1.83 -4.42
CA VAL A 160 -0.03 -2.16 -5.29
C VAL A 160 0.35 -2.02 -6.77
N ALA A 161 1.05 -0.94 -7.14
CA ALA A 161 1.52 -0.76 -8.52
C ALA A 161 2.47 -1.89 -8.96
N ALA A 162 3.38 -2.31 -8.08
CA ALA A 162 4.30 -3.42 -8.32
C ALA A 162 3.56 -4.75 -8.55
N LEU A 163 2.53 -5.03 -7.75
CA LEU A 163 1.68 -6.22 -7.91
C LEU A 163 0.90 -6.21 -9.22
N GLN A 164 0.35 -5.06 -9.61
CA GLN A 164 -0.33 -4.91 -10.89
C GLN A 164 0.62 -5.14 -12.07
N ALA A 165 1.81 -4.51 -12.05
CA ALA A 165 2.84 -4.73 -13.08
C ALA A 165 3.30 -6.19 -13.15
N GLN A 166 3.43 -6.86 -12.00
CA GLN A 166 3.78 -8.28 -11.95
C GLN A 166 2.67 -9.17 -12.54
N ASN A 167 1.40 -8.88 -12.25
CA ASN A 167 0.28 -9.66 -12.80
C ASN A 167 0.21 -9.56 -14.33
N MET A 168 0.48 -8.37 -14.90
CA MET A 168 0.56 -8.19 -16.35
C MET A 168 1.66 -9.05 -16.98
N GLU A 169 2.83 -9.13 -16.34
CA GLU A 169 3.92 -9.97 -16.80
C GLU A 169 3.56 -11.46 -16.70
N ILE A 170 2.89 -11.87 -15.62
CA ILE A 170 2.43 -13.25 -15.45
C ILE A 170 1.45 -13.65 -16.55
N GLU A 171 0.47 -12.80 -16.87
CA GLU A 171 -0.50 -13.07 -17.94
C GLU A 171 0.19 -13.22 -19.29
N LYS A 172 1.15 -12.35 -19.59
CA LYS A 172 1.96 -12.43 -20.81
C LYS A 172 2.77 -13.72 -20.88
N LEU A 173 3.51 -14.05 -19.83
CA LEU A 173 4.32 -15.28 -19.78
C LEU A 173 3.45 -16.54 -19.86
N GLN A 174 2.24 -16.52 -19.30
CA GLN A 174 1.30 -17.63 -19.41
C GLN A 174 0.81 -17.83 -20.84
N GLU A 175 0.60 -16.75 -21.61
CA GLU A 175 0.26 -16.85 -23.04
C GLU A 175 1.43 -17.40 -23.84
N GLU A 176 2.64 -16.87 -23.66
CA GLU A 176 3.84 -17.36 -24.35
C GLU A 176 4.05 -18.87 -24.06
N VAL A 177 3.86 -19.30 -22.81
CA VAL A 177 3.93 -20.73 -22.45
C VAL A 177 2.84 -21.56 -23.14
N ARG A 178 1.62 -21.04 -23.32
CA ARG A 178 0.54 -21.74 -24.04
C ARG A 178 0.89 -21.90 -25.52
N GLU A 179 1.33 -20.83 -26.17
CA GLU A 179 1.71 -20.83 -27.58
C GLU A 179 2.87 -21.80 -27.85
N LEU A 180 3.93 -21.74 -27.04
CA LEU A 180 5.08 -22.63 -27.18
C LEU A 180 4.69 -24.10 -27.00
N ARG A 181 3.82 -24.41 -26.04
CA ARG A 181 3.32 -25.78 -25.84
C ARG A 181 2.50 -26.25 -27.05
N ALA A 182 1.68 -25.38 -27.63
CA ALA A 182 0.90 -25.71 -28.82
C ALA A 182 1.83 -25.98 -30.02
N ALA A 183 2.83 -25.12 -30.26
CA ALA A 183 3.80 -25.28 -31.34
C ALA A 183 4.58 -26.60 -31.23
N LEU A 184 5.08 -26.92 -30.04
CA LEU A 184 5.80 -28.17 -29.79
C LEU A 184 4.90 -29.41 -30.00
N SER A 185 3.63 -29.33 -29.64
CA SER A 185 2.69 -30.43 -29.88
C SER A 185 2.43 -30.67 -31.38
N HIS A 186 2.36 -29.60 -32.18
CA HIS A 186 2.18 -29.68 -33.64
C HIS A 186 3.42 -30.25 -34.33
N SER A 187 4.62 -29.82 -33.94
CA SER A 187 5.87 -30.37 -34.47
C SER A 187 6.08 -31.85 -34.12
N GLN A 188 5.56 -32.30 -32.97
CA GLN A 188 5.59 -33.73 -32.60
C GLN A 188 4.57 -34.57 -33.38
N SER A 189 3.42 -34.01 -33.77
CA SER A 189 2.46 -34.70 -34.63
C SER A 189 2.91 -34.78 -36.10
N ASP A 190 3.60 -33.74 -36.60
CA ASP A 190 4.12 -33.72 -37.98
C ASP A 190 5.39 -34.58 -38.15
N GLY A 191 6.05 -34.94 -37.05
CA GLY A 191 7.18 -35.87 -37.01
C GLY A 191 6.79 -37.35 -36.88
N ALA A 192 5.50 -37.70 -36.86
CA ALA A 192 5.05 -39.09 -36.90
C ALA A 192 5.21 -39.63 -38.33
N SER A 193 6.16 -40.55 -38.52
CA SER A 193 6.60 -41.14 -39.80
C SER A 193 5.49 -41.47 -40.81
N PRO A 194 5.76 -41.37 -42.13
CA PRO A 194 4.89 -41.87 -43.18
C PRO A 194 4.58 -43.38 -43.01
N PRO A 195 3.45 -43.90 -43.53
CA PRO A 195 3.15 -45.32 -43.44
C PRO A 195 4.29 -46.14 -44.08
N GLU A 196 4.85 -47.08 -43.32
CA GLU A 196 5.93 -47.95 -43.77
C GLU A 196 5.54 -48.71 -45.06
N PRO A 197 6.42 -48.79 -46.07
CA PRO A 197 6.21 -49.71 -47.19
C PRO A 197 6.30 -51.16 -46.68
N LYS A 198 5.40 -52.02 -47.15
CA LYS A 198 5.35 -53.44 -46.79
C LYS A 198 6.67 -54.13 -47.15
N VAL A 199 7.47 -54.48 -46.14
CA VAL A 199 8.67 -55.31 -46.29
C VAL A 199 8.35 -56.75 -45.86
N GLU A 200 8.68 -57.70 -46.74
CA GLU A 200 8.55 -59.13 -46.52
C GLU A 200 9.37 -59.62 -45.31
N ARG A 201 8.84 -60.66 -44.67
CA ARG A 201 9.23 -61.17 -43.35
C ARG A 201 10.59 -61.86 -43.39
N GLY A 202 11.64 -61.20 -42.91
CA GLY A 202 12.94 -61.78 -42.52
C GLY A 202 13.04 -62.07 -41.01
N PRO A 203 13.98 -62.92 -40.56
CA PRO A 203 13.91 -63.56 -39.23
C PRO A 203 14.23 -62.61 -38.08
N LYS A 204 13.51 -62.81 -36.96
CA LYS A 204 13.61 -62.06 -35.70
C LYS A 204 15.06 -61.99 -35.19
N VAL A 205 15.54 -60.76 -34.99
CA VAL A 205 16.70 -60.47 -34.14
C VAL A 205 16.22 -59.68 -32.93
N SER A 206 16.55 -60.21 -31.75
CA SER A 206 16.29 -59.63 -30.43
C SER A 206 17.18 -58.41 -30.21
N GLY A 207 16.61 -57.28 -29.79
CA GLY A 207 17.37 -56.05 -29.50
C GLY A 207 16.59 -55.04 -28.67
N SER A 208 16.97 -54.95 -27.39
CA SER A 208 16.78 -53.89 -26.39
C SER A 208 15.68 -52.84 -26.57
N ARG A 209 14.62 -52.96 -25.77
CA ARG A 209 13.84 -51.81 -25.29
C ARG A 209 14.46 -51.30 -23.99
N SER A 210 15.19 -50.19 -24.02
CA SER A 210 15.42 -49.38 -22.82
C SER A 210 14.57 -48.12 -22.93
N SER A 211 13.32 -48.24 -22.47
CA SER A 211 12.46 -47.10 -22.17
C SER A 211 12.23 -47.14 -20.67
N THR A 212 13.11 -46.50 -19.91
CA THR A 212 12.91 -46.27 -18.47
C THR A 212 12.70 -44.79 -18.26
N SER A 213 11.46 -44.35 -18.45
CA SER A 213 10.90 -43.17 -17.79
C SER A 213 9.58 -43.62 -17.17
N PRO A 214 9.40 -43.53 -15.83
CA PRO A 214 8.16 -43.94 -15.21
C PRO A 214 7.01 -43.00 -15.62
N PRO A 215 5.77 -43.51 -15.76
CA PRO A 215 4.60 -42.64 -15.88
C PRO A 215 4.42 -41.81 -14.60
N LEU A 216 4.06 -40.53 -14.77
CA LEU A 216 3.87 -39.50 -13.72
C LEU A 216 2.70 -39.78 -12.73
N ARG A 217 2.28 -41.02 -12.53
CA ARG A 217 1.10 -41.37 -11.71
C ARG A 217 1.36 -42.12 -10.41
N GLU A 218 2.61 -42.29 -10.00
CA GLU A 218 2.91 -42.96 -8.72
C GLU A 218 3.98 -42.23 -7.90
N ILE A 219 3.83 -40.91 -7.74
CA ILE A 219 4.52 -40.21 -6.64
C ILE A 219 3.57 -40.25 -5.44
N PRO A 220 3.87 -41.02 -4.37
CA PRO A 220 3.08 -40.96 -3.15
C PRO A 220 3.12 -39.54 -2.57
N PRO A 221 2.02 -39.05 -1.97
CA PRO A 221 2.01 -37.72 -1.36
C PRO A 221 3.11 -37.63 -0.31
N ALA A 222 3.85 -36.51 -0.32
CA ALA A 222 4.90 -36.25 0.66
C ALA A 222 4.34 -36.40 2.08
N GLU A 223 5.06 -37.13 2.93
CA GLU A 223 4.66 -37.32 4.32
C GLU A 223 4.51 -35.96 5.03
N PRO A 224 3.43 -35.76 5.81
CA PRO A 224 3.24 -34.52 6.54
C PRO A 224 4.38 -34.32 7.54
N LYS A 225 5.15 -33.23 7.39
CA LYS A 225 6.10 -32.82 8.42
C LYS A 225 5.31 -32.37 9.65
N PRO A 226 5.53 -32.97 10.85
CA PRO A 226 4.86 -32.52 12.07
C PRO A 226 5.22 -31.05 12.33
N GLY A 227 4.21 -30.16 12.39
CA GLY A 227 4.39 -28.74 12.73
C GLY A 227 4.06 -27.73 11.63
N LEU A 228 3.82 -28.14 10.38
CA LEU A 228 3.39 -27.22 9.31
C LEU A 228 1.86 -27.32 9.10
N ARG A 229 1.10 -26.38 9.68
CA ARG A 229 -0.34 -26.25 9.36
C ARG A 229 -0.49 -25.57 8.00
N VAL A 230 -0.95 -26.31 7.00
CA VAL A 230 -1.48 -25.72 5.76
C VAL A 230 -2.83 -25.10 6.09
N ILE A 231 -2.94 -23.78 6.03
CA ILE A 231 -4.23 -23.08 6.16
C ILE A 231 -4.91 -23.17 4.78
N PRO A 232 -6.07 -23.82 4.65
CA PRO A 232 -6.78 -23.87 3.37
C PRO A 232 -7.28 -22.45 3.02
N VAL A 233 -6.75 -21.91 1.93
CA VAL A 233 -7.21 -20.64 1.37
C VAL A 233 -8.50 -20.92 0.60
N LYS A 234 -9.61 -20.31 1.02
CA LYS A 234 -10.89 -20.42 0.31
C LYS A 234 -10.73 -19.81 -1.10
N PRO A 235 -11.14 -20.49 -2.18
CA PRO A 235 -11.08 -19.93 -3.52
C PRO A 235 -11.87 -18.63 -3.59
N LEU A 236 -11.29 -17.59 -4.17
CA LEU A 236 -12.00 -16.34 -4.46
C LEU A 236 -13.13 -16.62 -5.47
N PRO A 237 -14.34 -16.05 -5.27
CA PRO A 237 -15.42 -16.20 -6.23
C PRO A 237 -14.99 -15.61 -7.58
N ARG A 238 -15.22 -16.35 -8.67
CA ARG A 238 -15.05 -15.83 -10.04
C ARG A 238 -15.93 -14.60 -10.20
N LYS A 239 -15.36 -13.47 -10.63
CA LYS A 239 -16.14 -12.31 -11.06
C LYS A 239 -17.01 -12.74 -12.25
N GLN A 240 -18.33 -12.56 -12.14
CA GLN A 240 -19.20 -12.67 -13.30
C GLN A 240 -18.81 -11.60 -14.32
N PRO A 241 -18.80 -11.92 -15.63
CA PRO A 241 -18.66 -10.90 -16.66
C PRO A 241 -19.80 -9.88 -16.51
N PRO A 242 -19.54 -8.61 -16.84
CA PRO A 242 -20.59 -7.59 -16.83
C PRO A 242 -21.74 -8.02 -17.76
N PRO A 243 -23.00 -7.72 -17.42
CA PRO A 243 -24.12 -8.01 -18.29
C PRO A 243 -23.93 -7.28 -19.63
N ASP A 244 -24.20 -7.99 -20.72
CA ASP A 244 -24.17 -7.45 -22.08
C ASP A 244 -24.91 -6.11 -22.12
N ALA A 245 -24.21 -5.06 -22.55
CA ALA A 245 -24.85 -3.81 -22.89
C ALA A 245 -25.82 -4.09 -24.04
N GLY A 246 -27.12 -4.03 -23.75
CA GLY A 246 -28.16 -4.07 -24.75
C GLY A 246 -27.97 -2.99 -25.81
N PRO A 247 -28.59 -3.16 -26.99
CA PRO A 247 -28.36 -2.28 -28.13
C PRO A 247 -28.71 -0.81 -27.79
N PRO A 248 -28.02 0.15 -28.42
CA PRO A 248 -28.22 1.57 -28.15
C PRO A 248 -29.64 2.02 -28.50
N ASP A 249 -30.23 2.80 -27.61
CA ASP A 249 -31.54 3.45 -27.76
C ASP A 249 -31.42 4.63 -28.76
N ASP A 250 -31.88 4.39 -29.99
CA ASP A 250 -32.09 5.42 -31.01
C ASP A 250 -33.45 6.09 -30.77
N SER A 251 -33.47 7.07 -29.86
CA SER A 251 -34.61 7.98 -29.70
C SER A 251 -34.11 9.44 -29.65
N PRO A 252 -34.51 10.31 -30.60
CA PRO A 252 -34.13 11.72 -30.58
C PRO A 252 -34.89 12.50 -29.50
N ARG A 253 -34.20 13.51 -28.95
CA ARG A 253 -34.62 14.39 -27.84
C ARG A 253 -35.96 15.08 -28.03
#